data_AF-A0A1S7R7W6-F1
#
_entry.id   AF-A0A1S7R7W6-F1
#
_cell.length_a   1.000
_cell.length_b   1.000
_cell.length_c   1.000
_cell.angle_alpha   90.00
_cell.angle_beta   90.00
_cell.angle_gamma   90.00
#
_symmetry.space_group_name_H-M   'P 1'
#
loop_
_entity.id
_entity.type
_entity.pdbx_description
1 polymer ?
#
loop_
_entity_poly.entity_id
_entity_poly.type
_entity_poly.pdbx_seq_one_letter_code
_entity_poly.pdbx_strand_id
1 'polypeptide(L)' 'MNFAAVIGDRPPKRFSFRGTNPATGPQRLMLRATPGENGALALEVQSADGNVTMKATAQW' A
#
# COMPACT_ATOMS: atom_id res chain seq x y z
N MET A 1 -4.74 10.92 -0.22
CA MET A 1 -5.68 9.86 0.22
C MET A 1 -4.87 8.69 0.74
N ASN A 2 -5.09 8.25 1.98
CA ASN A 2 -4.40 7.07 2.53
C ASN A 2 -5.32 5.85 2.34
N PHE A 3 -4.99 4.96 1.40
CA PHE A 3 -5.79 3.77 1.14
C PHE A 3 -5.89 2.83 2.34
N ALA A 4 -4.92 2.84 3.25
CA ALA A 4 -5.03 2.08 4.49
C ALA A 4 -6.23 2.59 5.32
N ALA A 5 -6.43 3.90 5.43
CA ALA A 5 -7.56 4.44 6.18
C ALA A 5 -8.92 4.02 5.60
N VAL A 6 -8.99 3.86 4.27
CA VAL A 6 -10.20 3.36 3.57
C VAL A 6 -10.39 1.86 3.84
N ILE A 7 -9.33 1.06 3.78
CA ILE A 7 -9.42 -0.39 4.04
C ILE A 7 -9.85 -0.69 5.48
N GLY A 8 -9.32 0.06 6.45
CA GLY A 8 -9.60 -0.17 7.87
C GLY A 8 -10.78 0.63 8.44
N ASP A 9 -11.52 1.37 7.61
CA ASP A 9 -12.60 2.31 7.99
C ASP A 9 -12.23 3.33 9.09
N ARG A 10 -10.92 3.50 9.31
CA ARG A 10 -10.32 4.45 10.25
C ARG A 10 -8.81 4.59 9.96
N PRO A 11 -8.18 5.72 10.31
CA PRO A 11 -6.74 5.87 10.17
C PRO A 11 -5.96 4.84 11.02
N PRO A 12 -4.87 4.26 10.49
CA PRO A 12 -4.00 3.40 11.28
C PRO A 12 -3.23 4.19 12.35
N LYS A 13 -2.92 3.57 13.49
CA LYS A 13 -2.05 4.14 14.53
C LYS A 13 -0.60 4.26 14.08
N ARG A 14 -0.15 3.32 13.25
CA ARG A 14 1.19 3.33 12.64
C ARG A 14 1.08 3.01 11.16
N PHE A 15 1.73 3.83 10.35
CA PHE A 15 1.83 3.62 8.92
C PHE A 15 3.27 3.88 8.49
N SER A 16 3.86 2.94 7.76
CA SER A 16 5.17 3.09 7.14
C SER A 16 5.08 2.71 5.67
N PHE A 17 5.86 3.38 4.83
CA PHE A 17 5.90 3.08 3.40
C PHE A 17 7.31 3.28 2.85
N ARG A 18 7.59 2.59 1.75
CA ARG A 18 8.82 2.73 0.96
C ARG A 18 8.47 2.68 -0.52
N GLY A 19 8.85 3.74 -1.24
CA GLY A 19 8.85 3.73 -2.70
C GLY A 19 10.02 2.87 -3.22
N THR A 20 9.76 2.05 -4.23
CA THR A 20 10.74 1.13 -4.82
C THR A 20 10.98 1.42 -6.29
N ASN A 21 9.93 1.69 -7.07
CA ASN A 21 10.01 2.00 -8.49
C ASN A 21 9.00 3.10 -8.85
N PRO A 22 9.40 4.21 -9.49
CA PRO A 22 8.44 5.26 -9.83
C PRO A 22 7.47 4.80 -10.92
N ALA A 23 6.16 4.97 -10.68
CA ALA A 23 5.12 4.87 -11.70
C ALA A 23 4.90 6.26 -12.32
N THR A 24 5.45 6.49 -13.51
CA THR A 24 5.35 7.77 -14.22
C THR A 24 4.25 7.77 -15.27
N GLY A 25 3.62 8.93 -15.48
CA GLY A 25 2.54 9.12 -16.46
C GLY A 25 1.18 8.51 -16.06
N PRO A 26 0.13 8.75 -16.86
CA PRO A 26 -1.20 8.18 -16.61
C PRO A 26 -1.17 6.66 -16.75
N GLN A 27 -1.44 5.95 -15.66
CA GLN A 27 -1.50 4.49 -15.65
C GLN A 27 -2.43 3.98 -14.55
N ARG A 28 -2.97 2.77 -14.75
CA ARG A 28 -3.70 2.07 -13.69
C ARG A 28 -2.70 1.43 -12.73
N LEU A 29 -2.93 1.65 -11.44
CA LEU A 29 -2.18 1.01 -10.37
C LEU A 29 -3.08 -0.04 -9.71
N MET A 30 -2.51 -1.20 -9.41
CA MET A 30 -3.19 -2.22 -8.61
C MET A 30 -2.72 -2.13 -7.17
N LEU A 31 -3.67 -1.93 -6.26
CA LEU A 31 -3.43 -2.00 -4.82
C LEU A 31 -3.68 -3.44 -4.34
N ARG A 32 -2.76 -3.97 -3.55
CA ARG A 32 -2.88 -5.27 -2.89
C ARG A 32 -2.74 -5.09 -1.39
N ALA A 33 -3.51 -5.86 -0.65
CA ALA A 33 -3.48 -5.91 0.81
C ALA A 33 -3.42 -7.36 1.26
N THR A 34 -2.47 -7.67 2.14
CA THR A 34 -2.32 -8.99 2.74
C THR A 34 -2.17 -8.87 4.25
N PRO A 35 -2.78 -9.78 5.04
CA PRO A 35 -2.52 -9.84 6.47
C PRO A 35 -1.01 -10.00 6.74
N GLY A 36 -0.49 -9.17 7.64
CA GLY A 36 0.87 -9.25 8.16
C GLY A 36 0.89 -9.77 9.60
N GLU A 37 2.08 -9.77 10.21
CA GLU A 37 2.25 -10.17 11.61
C GLU A 37 1.65 -9.16 12.59
N ASN A 38 1.30 -9.60 13.81
CA ASN A 38 0.84 -8.75 14.91
C ASN A 38 -0.36 -7.85 14.56
N GLY A 39 -1.26 -8.33 13.69
CA GLY A 39 -2.44 -7.59 13.25
C GLY A 39 -2.11 -6.42 12.32
N ALA A 40 -0.89 -6.35 11.79
CA ALA A 40 -0.55 -5.43 10.73
C ALA A 40 -1.15 -5.88 9.39
N LEU A 41 -1.27 -4.95 8.45
CA LEU A 41 -1.63 -5.20 7.07
C LEU A 41 -0.46 -4.75 6.19
N ALA A 42 0.06 -5.69 5.41
CA ALA A 42 1.02 -5.39 4.36
C ALA A 42 0.27 -4.90 3.12
N LEU A 43 0.79 -3.84 2.51
CA LEU A 43 0.20 -3.17 1.36
C LEU A 43 1.24 -3.07 0.26
N GLU A 44 0.84 -3.35 -0.96
CA GLU A 44 1.68 -3.19 -2.15
C GLU A 44 0.93 -2.45 -3.25
N VAL A 45 1.65 -1.60 -3.98
CA VAL A 45 1.14 -0.96 -5.20
C VAL A 45 1.96 -1.48 -6.37
N GLN A 46 1.27 -1.97 -7.39
CA GLN A 46 1.87 -2.47 -8.62
C GLN A 46 1.47 -1.57 -9.80
N SER A 47 2.43 -1.21 -10.65
CA SER A 47 2.20 -0.51 -11.91
C SER A 47 1.66 -1.44 -13.00
N ALA A 48 1.20 -0.86 -14.11
CA ALA A 48 0.64 -1.61 -15.24
C ALA A 48 1.66 -2.56 -15.91
N ASP A 49 2.95 -2.27 -15.77
CA ASP A 49 4.07 -3.10 -16.25
C ASP A 49 4.46 -4.23 -15.28
N GLY A 50 3.74 -4.37 -14.15
CA GLY A 50 3.99 -5.40 -13.15
C GLY A 50 5.06 -5.04 -12.11
N ASN A 51 5.67 -3.86 -12.16
CA ASN A 51 6.64 -3.45 -11.15
C ASN A 51 5.95 -3.09 -9.82
N VAL A 52 6.54 -3.50 -8.69
CA VAL A 52 6.12 -2.98 -7.37
C VAL A 52 6.68 -1.59 -7.22
N THR A 53 5.81 -0.61 -7.07
CA THR A 53 6.16 0.81 -7.01
C THR A 53 6.26 1.31 -5.57
N MET A 54 5.50 0.70 -4.67
CA MET A 54 5.48 1.01 -3.25
C MET A 54 5.15 -0.25 -2.44
N LYS A 55 5.80 -0.39 -1.30
CA LYS A 55 5.36 -1.26 -0.20
C LYS A 55 5.01 -0.43 1.02
N ALA A 56 4.02 -0.85 1.79
CA ALA A 56 3.65 -0.20 3.03
C ALA A 56 3.17 -1.21 4.07
N THR A 57 3.20 -0.79 5.34
CA THR A 57 2.64 -1.52 6.46
C THR A 57 1.72 -0.58 7.22
N ALA A 58 0.51 -1.04 7.51
CA ALA A 58 -0.46 -0.34 8.34
C ALA A 58 -0.78 -1.18 9.60
N GLN A 59 -0.90 -0.52 10.75
CA GLN A 59 -1.32 -1.15 12.00
C GLN A 59 -2.34 -0.26 12.70
N TRP A 60 -3.47 -0.85 13.10
CA TRP A 60 -4.60 -0.15 13.74
C TRP A 60 -4.65 -0.32 15.26
#